data_AF-Q71T52-F1
#
_entry.id   AF-Q71T52-F1
#
_cell.length_a   1.000
_cell.length_b   1.000
_cell.length_c   1.000
_cell.angle_alpha   90.00
_cell.angle_beta   90.00
_cell.angle_gamma   90.00
#
_symmetry.space_group_name_H-M   'P 1'
#
loop_
_entity.id
_entity.type
_entity.pdbx_description
1 polymer ?
#
loop_
_entity_poly.entity_id
_entity_poly.type
_entity_poly.pdbx_seq_one_letter_code
_entity_poly.pdbx_strand_id
1 'polypeptide(L)'
;MSRRISAKKTKRTENFDPIYQNRLVNMVLNRILKHGKKSLAYRILYRAMKQIQQKTEKNPLLVLRQAIKEVTPRLIVKPRRKGGSTYQVPLEIKPKQGKVLAIRWLLEASRKRLGPNMESKFSSELIDATKGKGTAIRKKEE
;
A
#
# COMPACT_ATOMS: atom_id res chain seq x y z
N MET A 1 16.62 7.02 19.44
CA MET A 1 16.61 7.96 18.29
C MET A 1 17.20 9.28 18.75
N SER A 2 18.18 9.82 18.01
CA SER A 2 18.88 11.06 18.40
C SER A 2 17.95 12.27 18.30
N ARG A 3 17.89 13.09 19.36
CA ARG A 3 17.21 14.40 19.36
C ARG A 3 17.93 15.45 18.51
N ARG A 4 19.23 15.25 18.23
CA ARG A 4 20.11 16.26 17.61
C ARG A 4 20.37 16.00 16.13
N ILE A 5 20.22 14.78 15.65
CA ILE A 5 20.50 14.42 14.26
C ILE A 5 19.33 13.60 13.72
N SER A 6 18.59 14.16 12.77
CA SER A 6 17.68 13.36 11.96
C SER A 6 18.55 12.30 11.26
N ALA A 7 18.31 11.02 11.54
CA ALA A 7 19.06 9.96 10.88
C ALA A 7 18.92 10.17 9.37
N LYS A 8 20.03 10.53 8.71
CA LYS A 8 20.07 10.74 7.26
C LYS A 8 19.69 9.41 6.64
N LYS A 9 18.42 9.27 6.26
CA LYS A 9 17.91 8.04 5.67
C LYS A 9 18.61 7.92 4.33
N THR A 10 19.68 7.12 4.30
CA THR A 10 20.40 6.79 3.06
C THR A 10 19.34 6.38 2.05
N LYS A 11 19.31 7.08 0.91
CA LYS A 11 18.41 6.76 -0.18
C LYS A 11 18.80 5.36 -0.66
N ARG A 12 18.20 4.32 -0.07
CA ARG A 12 18.30 2.97 -0.60
C ARG A 12 17.79 3.03 -2.02
N THR A 13 18.64 2.69 -2.98
CA THR A 13 18.24 2.53 -4.37
C THR A 13 17.12 1.50 -4.41
N GLU A 14 15.96 1.90 -4.91
CA GLU A 14 14.81 1.01 -4.99
C GLU A 14 15.00 0.11 -6.21
N ASN A 15 15.24 -1.18 -5.95
CA ASN A 15 15.37 -2.17 -7.02
C ASN A 15 14.09 -2.22 -7.86
N PHE A 16 14.23 -2.64 -9.11
CA PHE A 16 13.10 -2.87 -9.99
C PHE A 16 12.58 -4.30 -9.85
N ASP A 17 11.32 -4.50 -10.17
CA ASP A 17 10.73 -5.82 -10.26
C ASP A 17 11.30 -6.60 -11.47
N PRO A 18 11.62 -7.90 -11.35
CA PRO A 18 12.20 -8.65 -12.48
C PRO A 18 11.27 -8.79 -13.69
N ILE A 19 9.95 -8.87 -13.48
CA ILE A 19 8.98 -9.12 -14.55
C ILE A 19 8.49 -7.81 -15.15
N TYR A 20 7.98 -6.91 -14.31
CA TYR A 20 7.37 -5.67 -14.76
C TYR A 20 8.34 -4.48 -14.83
N GLN A 21 9.59 -4.67 -14.40
CA GLN A 21 10.63 -3.62 -14.35
C GLN A 21 10.15 -2.32 -13.69
N ASN A 22 9.29 -2.44 -12.68
CA ASN A 22 8.59 -1.31 -12.08
C ASN A 22 8.86 -1.22 -10.56
N ARG A 23 9.29 -0.03 -10.11
CA ARG A 23 9.58 0.24 -8.68
C ARG A 23 8.36 0.10 -7.78
N LEU A 24 7.17 0.45 -8.27
CA LEU A 24 5.94 0.38 -7.48
C LEU A 24 5.57 -1.07 -7.15
N VAL A 25 5.78 -1.98 -8.10
CA VAL A 25 5.55 -3.43 -7.91
C VAL A 25 6.52 -3.97 -6.86
N ASN A 26 7.80 -3.63 -6.96
CA ASN A 26 8.78 -4.02 -5.94
C ASN A 26 8.48 -3.42 -4.56
N MET A 27 7.94 -2.19 -4.50
CA MET A 27 7.52 -1.58 -3.24
C MET A 27 6.39 -2.36 -2.57
N VAL A 28 5.40 -2.83 -3.35
CA VAL A 28 4.31 -3.70 -2.86
C VAL A 28 4.88 -5.04 -2.41
N LEU A 29 5.75 -5.66 -3.21
CA LEU A 29 6.38 -6.93 -2.89
C LEU A 29 7.12 -6.90 -1.55
N ASN A 30 7.93 -5.87 -1.31
CA ASN A 30 8.67 -5.69 -0.06
C ASN A 30 7.76 -5.52 1.16
N ARG A 31 6.48 -5.18 0.98
CA ARG A 31 5.49 -5.08 2.05
C ARG A 31 4.65 -6.35 2.22
N ILE A 32 4.50 -7.15 1.16
CA ILE A 32 3.96 -8.50 1.25
C ILE A 32 4.93 -9.41 2.00
N LEU A 33 6.24 -9.24 1.75
CA LEU A 33 7.32 -10.01 2.35
C LEU A 33 7.20 -10.11 3.87
N LYS A 34 7.18 -11.35 4.38
CA LYS A 34 7.24 -11.67 5.80
C LYS A 34 8.37 -12.68 6.04
N HIS A 35 9.08 -12.52 7.16
CA HIS A 35 10.17 -13.42 7.58
C HIS A 35 11.21 -13.70 6.47
N GLY A 36 11.48 -12.72 5.59
CA GLY A 36 12.43 -12.89 4.48
C GLY A 36 12.00 -13.82 3.33
N LYS A 37 10.78 -14.38 3.36
CA LYS A 37 10.28 -15.35 2.35
C LYS A 37 9.94 -14.68 1.00
N LYS A 38 10.96 -14.32 0.22
CA LYS A 38 10.80 -13.61 -1.07
C LYS A 38 10.04 -14.42 -2.11
N SER A 39 10.38 -15.70 -2.29
CA SER A 39 9.71 -16.58 -3.26
C SER A 39 8.19 -16.63 -3.04
N LEU A 40 7.75 -16.71 -1.78
CA LEU A 40 6.35 -16.71 -1.41
C LEU A 40 5.68 -15.35 -1.72
N ALA A 41 6.35 -14.24 -1.44
CA ALA A 41 5.82 -12.91 -1.74
C ALA A 41 5.64 -12.69 -3.26
N TYR A 42 6.61 -13.13 -4.07
CA TYR A 42 6.50 -13.12 -5.54
C TYR A 42 5.30 -13.95 -6.01
N ARG A 43 5.17 -15.17 -5.49
CA ARG A 43 4.05 -16.07 -5.82
C ARG A 43 2.70 -15.42 -5.53
N ILE A 44 2.54 -14.81 -4.36
CA ILE A 44 1.29 -14.13 -3.97
C ILE A 44 0.98 -12.98 -4.93
N LEU A 45 1.98 -12.12 -5.18
CA LEU A 45 1.79 -10.90 -5.97
C LEU A 45 1.42 -11.23 -7.43
N TYR A 46 2.16 -12.12 -8.07
CA TYR A 46 1.93 -12.43 -9.47
C TYR A 46 0.66 -13.24 -9.70
N ARG A 47 0.30 -14.14 -8.79
CA ARG A 47 -1.00 -14.83 -8.86
C ARG A 47 -2.16 -13.87 -8.64
N ALA A 48 -2.04 -12.91 -7.72
CA ALA A 48 -3.03 -11.86 -7.57
C ALA A 48 -3.17 -11.00 -8.84
N MET A 49 -2.05 -10.64 -9.49
CA MET A 49 -2.08 -9.92 -10.78
C MET A 49 -2.75 -10.73 -11.89
N LYS A 50 -2.47 -12.03 -11.99
CA LYS A 50 -3.12 -12.93 -12.94
C LYS A 50 -4.64 -12.98 -12.71
N GLN A 51 -5.08 -13.07 -11.45
CA GLN A 51 -6.50 -13.04 -11.11
C GLN A 51 -7.17 -11.70 -11.45
N ILE A 52 -6.48 -10.58 -11.25
CA ILE A 52 -6.98 -9.26 -11.67
C ILE A 52 -7.17 -9.23 -13.18
N GLN A 53 -6.19 -9.71 -13.93
CA GLN A 53 -6.28 -9.76 -15.39
C GLN A 53 -7.46 -10.63 -15.85
N GLN A 54 -7.67 -11.79 -15.23
CA GLN A 54 -8.80 -12.68 -15.54
C GLN A 54 -10.17 -12.06 -15.22
N LYS A 55 -10.29 -11.31 -14.11
CA LYS A 55 -11.58 -10.74 -13.67
C LYS A 55 -11.95 -9.44 -14.35
N THR A 56 -10.95 -8.64 -14.71
CA THR A 56 -11.14 -7.26 -15.17
C THR A 56 -10.81 -7.08 -16.65
N GLU A 57 -10.16 -8.07 -17.27
CA GLU A 57 -9.65 -8.06 -18.66
C GLU A 57 -8.73 -6.86 -19.00
N LYS A 58 -8.31 -6.14 -17.97
CA LYS A 58 -7.44 -4.96 -18.04
C LYS A 58 -6.03 -5.33 -17.63
N ASN A 59 -5.08 -4.50 -18.05
CA ASN A 59 -3.69 -4.63 -17.62
C ASN A 59 -3.61 -4.51 -16.08
N PRO A 60 -3.13 -5.54 -15.37
CA PRO A 60 -3.12 -5.56 -13.91
C PRO A 60 -2.22 -4.48 -13.30
N LEU A 61 -1.22 -4.01 -14.05
CA LEU A 61 -0.33 -2.93 -13.62
C LEU A 61 -1.06 -1.58 -13.59
N LEU A 62 -1.98 -1.35 -14.52
CA LEU A 62 -2.83 -0.15 -14.53
C LEU A 62 -3.82 -0.19 -13.36
N VAL A 63 -4.46 -1.34 -13.13
CA VAL A 63 -5.36 -1.55 -11.98
C VAL A 63 -4.64 -1.30 -10.65
N LEU A 64 -3.42 -1.84 -10.49
CA LEU A 64 -2.60 -1.61 -9.30
C LEU A 64 -2.26 -0.14 -9.10
N ARG A 65 -1.85 0.57 -10.16
CA ARG A 65 -1.54 2.01 -10.10
C ARG A 65 -2.77 2.82 -9.73
N GLN A 66 -3.92 2.50 -10.33
CA GLN A 66 -5.18 3.16 -10.06
C GLN A 66 -5.62 2.93 -8.61
N ALA A 67 -5.62 1.69 -8.13
CA ALA A 67 -6.00 1.36 -6.75
C ALA A 67 -5.12 2.10 -5.73
N ILE A 68 -3.80 2.15 -5.94
CA ILE A 68 -2.90 2.89 -5.06
C ILE A 68 -3.19 4.38 -5.11
N LYS A 69 -3.48 4.95 -6.29
CA LYS A 69 -3.83 6.36 -6.42
C LYS A 69 -5.09 6.68 -5.62
N GLU A 70 -6.12 5.85 -5.73
CA GLU A 70 -7.39 6.05 -5.01
C GLU A 70 -7.22 5.92 -3.50
N VAL A 71 -6.42 4.98 -3.02
CA VAL A 71 -6.17 4.79 -1.58
C VAL A 71 -5.19 5.83 -1.01
N THR A 72 -4.44 6.55 -1.84
CA THR A 72 -3.47 7.54 -1.35
C THR A 72 -4.17 8.74 -0.71
N PRO A 73 -3.97 9.01 0.59
CA PRO A 73 -4.48 10.22 1.21
C PRO A 73 -3.65 11.44 0.81
N ARG A 74 -4.32 12.59 0.72
CA ARG A 74 -3.68 13.90 0.49
C ARG A 74 -3.25 14.56 1.80
N LEU A 75 -4.08 14.41 2.84
CA LEU A 75 -3.87 14.97 4.17
C LEU A 75 -3.82 13.84 5.20
N ILE A 76 -3.04 14.02 6.26
CA ILE A 76 -3.05 13.16 7.45
C ILE A 76 -3.26 14.02 8.68
N VAL A 77 -3.97 13.49 9.66
CA VAL A 77 -4.08 14.10 10.98
C VAL A 77 -2.93 13.63 11.88
N LYS A 78 -2.28 14.57 12.58
CA LYS A 78 -1.34 14.26 13.65
C LYS A 78 -1.84 14.81 14.98
N PRO A 79 -1.76 14.03 16.07
CA PRO A 79 -2.11 14.53 17.38
C PRO A 79 -1.07 15.58 17.83
N ARG A 80 -1.53 16.75 18.25
CA ARG A 80 -0.73 17.83 18.84
C ARG A 80 -1.32 18.21 20.19
N ARG A 81 -0.50 18.14 21.24
CA ARG A 81 -0.90 18.53 22.60
C ARG A 81 -0.75 20.04 22.77
N LYS A 82 -1.79 20.71 23.24
CA LYS A 82 -1.80 22.15 23.57
C LYS A 82 -2.70 22.37 24.79
N GLY A 83 -2.19 23.03 25.83
CA GLY A 83 -3.00 23.43 26.99
C GLY A 83 -3.73 22.27 27.70
N GLY A 84 -3.07 21.12 27.86
CA GLY A 84 -3.67 19.95 28.53
C GLY A 84 -4.44 18.99 27.62
N SER A 85 -4.99 19.46 26.50
CA SER A 85 -5.76 18.66 25.54
C SER A 85 -4.95 18.27 24.28
N THR A 86 -5.39 17.21 23.59
CA THR A 86 -4.77 16.74 22.34
C THR A 86 -5.71 17.01 21.17
N TYR A 87 -5.26 17.83 20.21
CA TYR A 87 -6.03 18.18 19.02
C TYR A 87 -5.42 17.51 17.78
N GLN A 88 -6.25 17.15 16.81
CA GLN A 88 -5.79 16.60 15.53
C GLN A 88 -5.45 17.77 14.59
N VAL A 89 -4.19 17.84 14.17
CA VAL A 89 -3.71 18.87 13.24
C VAL A 89 -3.57 18.24 11.85
N PRO A 90 -4.27 18.74 10.82
CA PRO A 90 -4.12 18.26 9.45
C PRO A 90 -2.76 18.71 8.89
N LEU A 91 -2.08 17.80 8.21
CA LEU A 91 -0.80 18.03 7.55
C LEU A 91 -0.82 17.42 6.17
N GLU A 92 -0.21 18.11 5.22
CA GLU A 92 -0.06 17.60 3.86
C GLU A 92 1.00 16.49 3.79
N ILE A 93 0.67 15.42 3.07
CA ILE A 93 1.52 14.25 2.96
C ILE A 93 2.41 14.33 1.73
N LYS A 94 3.71 14.08 1.92
CA LYS A 94 4.64 13.92 0.78
C LYS A 94 4.23 12.71 -0.08
N PRO A 95 4.24 12.80 -1.42
CA PRO A 95 3.70 11.76 -2.31
C PRO A 95 4.35 10.38 -2.11
N LYS A 96 5.65 10.33 -1.79
CA LYS A 96 6.35 9.07 -1.46
C LYS A 96 5.80 8.42 -0.18
N GLN A 97 5.49 9.22 0.85
CA GLN A 97 4.93 8.72 2.10
C GLN A 97 3.48 8.26 1.90
N GLY A 98 2.68 9.01 1.14
CA GLY A 98 1.31 8.66 0.80
C GLY A 98 1.21 7.31 0.10
N LYS A 99 2.05 7.06 -0.91
CA LYS A 99 2.10 5.75 -1.60
C LYS A 99 2.44 4.60 -0.65
N VAL A 100 3.39 4.79 0.25
CA VAL A 100 3.78 3.75 1.24
C VAL A 100 2.64 3.47 2.21
N LEU A 101 1.92 4.50 2.63
CA LEU A 101 0.77 4.40 3.52
C LEU A 101 -0.38 3.64 2.83
N ALA A 102 -0.68 4.00 1.56
CA ALA A 102 -1.71 3.34 0.76
C ALA A 102 -1.45 1.84 0.58
N ILE A 103 -0.21 1.48 0.22
CA ILE A 103 0.19 0.07 0.08
C ILE A 103 0.03 -0.68 1.42
N ARG A 104 0.39 -0.03 2.53
CA ARG A 104 0.23 -0.62 3.87
C ARG A 104 -1.25 -0.88 4.17
N TRP A 105 -2.12 0.10 3.95
CA TRP A 105 -3.55 -0.03 4.21
C TRP A 105 -4.21 -1.08 3.33
N LEU A 106 -3.88 -1.13 2.04
CA LEU A 106 -4.33 -2.20 1.14
C LEU A 106 -3.94 -3.58 1.66
N LEU A 107 -2.70 -3.78 2.12
CA LEU A 107 -2.27 -5.07 2.64
C LEU A 107 -2.90 -5.42 3.99
N GLU A 108 -3.11 -4.44 4.87
CA GLU A 108 -3.83 -4.63 6.14
C GLU A 108 -5.29 -5.02 5.88
N ALA A 109 -5.95 -4.31 4.96
CA ALA A 109 -7.29 -4.58 4.49
C ALA A 109 -7.42 -6.00 3.92
N SER A 110 -6.56 -6.37 2.97
CA SER A 110 -6.58 -7.71 2.37
C SER A 110 -6.31 -8.82 3.38
N ARG A 111 -5.50 -8.58 4.43
CA ARG A 111 -5.27 -9.58 5.48
C ARG A 111 -6.50 -9.78 6.37
N LYS A 112 -7.25 -8.71 6.65
CA LYS A 112 -8.48 -8.75 7.46
C LYS A 112 -9.68 -9.30 6.68
N ARG A 113 -9.62 -9.27 5.35
CA ARG A 113 -10.71 -9.75 4.48
C ARG A 113 -10.95 -11.25 4.66
N LEU A 114 -12.21 -11.65 4.57
CA LEU A 114 -12.65 -13.06 4.55
C LEU A 114 -12.26 -13.73 3.23
N GLY A 115 -11.92 -15.02 3.28
CA GLY A 115 -11.53 -15.83 2.13
C GLY A 115 -10.35 -16.76 2.42
N PRO A 116 -10.04 -17.70 1.51
CA PRO A 116 -9.03 -18.72 1.76
C PRO A 116 -7.60 -18.21 1.50
N ASN A 117 -7.34 -17.70 0.30
CA ASN A 117 -5.98 -17.38 -0.16
C ASN A 117 -5.70 -15.87 -0.13
N MET A 118 -4.50 -15.51 0.30
CA MET A 118 -4.04 -14.11 0.32
C MET A 118 -4.03 -13.49 -1.09
N GLU A 119 -3.75 -14.28 -2.12
CA GLU A 119 -3.79 -13.88 -3.52
C GLU A 119 -5.17 -13.34 -3.92
N SER A 120 -6.22 -14.12 -3.63
CA SER A 120 -7.61 -13.80 -3.92
C SER A 120 -8.13 -12.63 -3.10
N LYS A 121 -7.71 -12.51 -1.84
CA LYS A 121 -8.04 -11.36 -0.99
C LYS A 121 -7.40 -10.08 -1.52
N PHE A 122 -6.13 -10.14 -1.90
CA PHE A 122 -5.39 -8.98 -2.40
C PHE A 122 -5.91 -8.52 -3.77
N SER A 123 -6.16 -9.44 -4.70
CA SER A 123 -6.75 -9.11 -6.00
C SER A 123 -8.13 -8.48 -5.86
N SER A 124 -8.98 -9.01 -4.98
CA SER A 124 -10.33 -8.48 -4.77
C SER A 124 -10.31 -7.10 -4.11
N GLU A 125 -9.45 -6.88 -3.10
CA GLU A 125 -9.32 -5.55 -2.48
C GLU A 125 -8.80 -4.49 -3.46
N LEU A 126 -7.87 -4.86 -4.36
CA LEU A 126 -7.39 -3.95 -5.39
C LEU A 126 -8.50 -3.56 -6.38
N ILE A 127 -9.31 -4.53 -6.82
CA ILE A 127 -10.45 -4.25 -7.70
C ILE A 127 -11.47 -3.36 -6.99
N ASP A 128 -11.81 -3.65 -5.74
CA ASP A 128 -12.75 -2.84 -4.96
C ASP A 128 -12.22 -1.41 -4.77
N ALA A 129 -10.92 -1.25 -4.48
CA ALA A 129 -10.29 0.05 -4.34
C ALA A 129 -10.34 0.89 -5.63
N THR A 130 -10.24 0.27 -6.82
CA THR A 130 -10.42 1.01 -8.09
C THR A 130 -11.84 1.55 -8.28
N LYS A 131 -12.83 0.96 -7.61
CA LYS A 131 -14.23 1.40 -7.61
C LYS A 131 -14.55 2.36 -6.45
N GLY A 132 -13.54 2.80 -5.70
CA GLY A 132 -13.72 3.64 -4.51
C GLY A 132 -14.39 2.90 -3.34
N LYS A 133 -14.30 1.57 -3.29
CA LYS A 133 -14.89 0.74 -2.24
C LYS A 133 -13.81 -0.04 -1.50
N GLY A 134 -14.18 -0.62 -0.36
CA GLY A 134 -13.33 -1.50 0.42
C GLY A 134 -12.80 -0.86 1.69
N THR A 135 -12.18 -1.69 2.52
CA THR A 135 -11.74 -1.30 3.86
C THR A 135 -10.54 -0.36 3.83
N ALA A 136 -9.71 -0.47 2.78
CA ALA A 136 -8.59 0.46 2.56
C ALA A 136 -9.05 1.88 2.22
N ILE A 137 -10.15 2.04 1.47
CA ILE A 137 -10.73 3.35 1.15
C ILE A 137 -11.40 3.95 2.37
N ARG A 138 -12.17 3.17 3.14
CA ARG A 138 -12.77 3.65 4.38
C ARG A 138 -11.72 4.21 5.35
N LYS A 139 -10.56 3.55 5.45
CA LYS A 139 -9.43 4.02 6.27
C LYS A 139 -8.77 5.31 5.78
N LYS A 140 -8.94 5.67 4.49
CA LYS A 140 -8.48 6.96 3.94
C LYS A 140 -9.46 8.09 4.28
N GLU A 141 -10.74 7.76 4.39
CA GLU A 141 -11.82 8.70 4.72
C GLU A 141 -11.88 8.98 6.23
N GLU A 142 -11.51 7.99 7.05
CA GLU A 142 -11.23 8.12 8.50
C GLU A 142 -9.98 8.99 8.78
#